data_AF-I4AD98-F1
#
_entry.id   AF-I4AD98-F1
#
_cell.length_a   1.000
_cell.length_b   1.000
_cell.length_c   1.000
_cell.angle_alpha   90.00
_cell.angle_beta   90.00
_cell.angle_gamma   90.00
#
_symmetry.space_group_name_H-M   'P 1'
#
loop_
_entity.id
_entity.type
_entity.pdbx_description
1 polymer ?
#
loop_
_entity_poly.entity_id
_entity_poly.type
_entity_poly.pdbx_seq_one_letter_code
_entity_poly.pdbx_strand_id
1 'polypeptide(L)'
;MKKDGFFLKGRFFKAKRWKIAGFLLVLVILLGIGSFLMMPAVTFHAPRTVFNRHTIPPFVAMVESGGKVATWNKSKGEMTIEKVGDSIKLHIDTEQSQGIPIYINGSYVGKSPLNKRLFPGKYEIVAKPPGYLGSIRYLKLSTEYPKDKQVILPVDRHRYQDYLDEILRLGYTPIKVMDYYNNVPITDKTLILRHDVDESADYALEMAELEKARGIKSSYYFRWRTADPEVIRKVRAMGHEVGLHYETLAFYAQEMGLKSAEDITPTVRQELRRRLKFEIAEFERLHGDIYTIASHGAEENRRLRLTNYQAVMEGENPLDYGIIGTAYGPIIEKFSYMSDVGGIWEPFPYPELENNKGPFYFLIHPIHWVSSFTE
;
A
#
# COMPACT_ATOMS: atom_id res chain seq x y z
N MET A 1 -43.62 34.90 51.47
CA MET A 1 -43.39 36.36 51.52
C MET A 1 -42.12 36.69 50.71
N LYS A 2 -42.11 37.84 50.03
CA LYS A 2 -41.00 38.69 49.50
C LYS A 2 -39.54 38.17 49.69
N LYS A 3 -38.71 38.07 48.62
CA LYS A 3 -37.88 39.14 47.94
C LYS A 3 -36.70 39.63 48.79
N ASP A 4 -35.52 40.04 48.30
CA ASP A 4 -34.79 40.07 46.99
C ASP A 4 -33.27 40.09 47.37
N GLY A 5 -32.21 39.97 46.53
CA GLY A 5 -32.01 39.77 45.08
C GLY A 5 -30.58 40.22 44.64
N PHE A 6 -29.97 39.59 43.61
CA PHE A 6 -28.65 39.92 42.98
C PHE A 6 -27.36 39.72 43.82
N PHE A 7 -26.12 39.59 43.27
CA PHE A 7 -25.55 39.90 41.95
C PHE A 7 -24.37 38.95 41.62
N LEU A 8 -24.22 38.43 40.39
CA LEU A 8 -22.95 37.85 39.91
C LEU A 8 -22.68 38.27 38.45
N LYS A 9 -21.64 39.09 38.25
CA LYS A 9 -21.16 39.51 36.92
C LYS A 9 -20.36 38.37 36.27
N GLY A 10 -20.68 38.06 35.01
CA GLY A 10 -20.05 36.96 34.29
C GLY A 10 -18.68 37.29 33.67
N ARG A 11 -18.05 36.25 33.11
CA ARG A 11 -16.93 36.38 32.17
C ARG A 11 -17.21 35.50 30.95
N PHE A 12 -17.37 36.12 29.79
CA PHE A 12 -17.77 35.48 28.54
C PHE A 12 -16.67 34.56 27.99
N PHE A 13 -16.94 33.25 27.89
CA PHE A 13 -16.23 32.39 26.93
C PHE A 13 -16.89 32.48 25.55
N LYS A 14 -16.15 32.98 24.56
CA LYS A 14 -16.63 33.20 23.17
C LYS A 14 -16.82 31.87 22.42
N ALA A 15 -18.00 31.25 22.55
CA ALA A 15 -18.42 30.14 21.69
C ALA A 15 -18.75 30.63 20.27
N LYS A 16 -17.75 30.76 19.37
CA LYS A 16 -17.97 31.27 17.99
C LYS A 16 -17.26 30.51 16.84
N ARG A 17 -16.75 29.29 17.04
CA ARG A 17 -16.15 28.47 15.94
C ARG A 17 -16.76 27.09 15.70
N TRP A 18 -17.61 26.58 16.60
CA TRP A 18 -18.22 25.25 16.48
C TRP A 18 -19.47 25.19 15.58
N LYS A 19 -20.06 26.35 15.21
CA LYS A 19 -21.35 26.43 14.51
C LYS A 19 -21.32 26.27 12.98
N ILE A 20 -20.16 26.06 12.34
CA ILE A 20 -20.07 26.05 10.86
C ILE A 20 -19.96 24.62 10.29
N ALA A 21 -19.07 23.78 10.82
CA ALA A 21 -18.89 22.40 10.31
C ALA A 21 -20.10 21.49 10.59
N GLY A 22 -20.66 21.55 11.81
CA GLY A 22 -21.87 20.80 12.15
C GLY A 22 -23.10 21.26 11.36
N PHE A 23 -23.13 22.51 10.91
CA PHE A 23 -24.28 23.07 10.20
C PHE A 23 -24.48 22.43 8.83
N LEU A 24 -23.41 22.05 8.10
CA LEU A 24 -23.55 21.40 6.78
C LEU A 24 -24.07 19.96 6.89
N LEU A 25 -23.58 19.19 7.87
CA LEU A 25 -24.07 17.83 8.14
C LEU A 25 -25.55 17.85 8.57
N VAL A 26 -25.91 18.81 9.43
CA VAL A 26 -27.30 19.08 9.82
C VAL A 26 -28.12 19.61 8.63
N LEU A 27 -27.55 20.35 7.68
CA LEU A 27 -28.22 20.80 6.46
C LEU A 27 -28.60 19.63 5.54
N VAL A 28 -27.70 18.66 5.36
CA VAL A 28 -27.94 17.44 4.57
C VAL A 28 -29.10 16.63 5.19
N ILE A 29 -29.16 16.57 6.51
CA ILE A 29 -30.22 15.87 7.25
C ILE A 29 -31.54 16.65 7.22
N LEU A 30 -31.53 17.98 7.35
CA LEU A 30 -32.74 18.82 7.44
C LEU A 30 -33.37 19.19 6.09
N LEU A 31 -32.58 19.46 5.05
CA LEU A 31 -33.11 19.87 3.74
C LEU A 31 -33.52 18.67 2.86
N GLY A 32 -33.17 17.45 3.28
CA GLY A 32 -33.31 16.24 2.48
C GLY A 32 -32.30 16.16 1.32
N ILE A 33 -32.04 14.93 0.88
CA ILE A 33 -31.04 14.61 -0.16
C ILE A 33 -31.28 15.42 -1.45
N GLY A 34 -32.55 15.61 -1.85
CA GLY A 34 -32.94 16.35 -3.05
C GLY A 34 -32.54 17.83 -3.07
N SER A 35 -32.57 18.51 -1.92
CA SER A 35 -32.15 19.92 -1.84
C SER A 35 -30.62 20.05 -1.85
N PHE A 36 -29.92 19.11 -1.22
CA PHE A 36 -28.46 19.06 -1.23
C PHE A 36 -27.91 18.83 -2.64
N LEU A 37 -28.56 17.98 -3.43
CA LEU A 37 -28.30 17.77 -4.87
C LEU A 37 -28.33 19.08 -5.69
N MET A 38 -29.22 20.03 -5.35
CA MET A 38 -29.42 21.28 -6.13
C MET A 38 -28.45 22.42 -5.78
N MET A 39 -27.68 22.32 -4.69
CA MET A 39 -26.77 23.42 -4.30
C MET A 39 -25.67 23.66 -5.37
N PRO A 40 -25.21 24.90 -5.59
CA PRO A 40 -24.04 25.18 -6.43
C PRO A 40 -22.75 24.62 -5.81
N ALA A 41 -21.59 24.85 -6.44
CA ALA A 41 -20.30 24.51 -5.85
C ALA A 41 -20.11 25.22 -4.49
N VAL A 42 -19.83 24.45 -3.43
CA VAL A 42 -19.59 24.95 -2.08
C VAL A 42 -18.19 24.53 -1.63
N THR A 43 -17.32 25.51 -1.40
CA THR A 43 -16.07 25.30 -0.66
C THR A 43 -16.26 25.72 0.78
N PHE A 44 -15.89 24.85 1.73
CA PHE A 44 -15.97 25.13 3.16
C PHE A 44 -14.72 24.66 3.90
N HIS A 45 -14.43 25.28 5.04
CA HIS A 45 -13.32 24.90 5.88
C HIS A 45 -13.57 23.53 6.52
N ALA A 46 -12.70 22.57 6.21
CA ALA A 46 -12.78 21.17 6.59
C ALA A 46 -11.58 20.81 7.50
N PRO A 47 -11.64 21.17 8.79
CA PRO A 47 -10.52 20.98 9.72
C PRO A 47 -10.25 19.49 9.95
N ARG A 48 -8.97 19.12 10.04
CA ARG A 48 -8.50 17.73 10.19
C ARG A 48 -9.06 16.99 11.42
N THR A 49 -9.55 17.72 12.42
CA THR A 49 -10.22 17.16 13.61
C THR A 49 -11.59 16.55 13.28
N VAL A 50 -12.31 17.11 12.30
CA VAL A 50 -13.63 16.64 11.87
C VAL A 50 -13.55 15.83 10.59
N PHE A 51 -12.75 16.28 9.62
CA PHE A 51 -12.51 15.60 8.34
C PHE A 51 -11.17 14.86 8.40
N ASN A 52 -11.24 13.56 8.71
CA ASN A 52 -10.11 12.67 8.93
C ASN A 52 -10.29 11.35 8.14
N ARG A 53 -9.37 10.38 8.29
CA ARG A 53 -9.38 9.12 7.53
C ARG A 53 -10.65 8.26 7.71
N HIS A 54 -11.39 8.44 8.80
CA HIS A 54 -12.60 7.68 9.09
C HIS A 54 -13.87 8.41 8.65
N THR A 55 -13.86 9.74 8.59
CA THR A 55 -15.02 10.55 8.21
C THR A 55 -15.03 10.99 6.75
N ILE A 56 -13.86 11.14 6.13
CA ILE A 56 -13.77 11.56 4.71
C ILE A 56 -14.31 10.49 3.76
N PRO A 57 -13.89 9.20 3.79
CA PRO A 57 -14.41 8.21 2.86
C PRO A 57 -15.94 8.06 2.87
N PRO A 58 -16.65 7.91 4.02
CA PRO A 58 -18.10 7.84 4.01
C PRO A 58 -18.76 9.16 3.62
N PHE A 59 -18.15 10.32 3.91
CA PHE A 59 -18.66 11.61 3.46
C PHE A 59 -18.55 11.77 1.94
N VAL A 60 -17.41 11.42 1.34
CA VAL A 60 -17.21 11.42 -0.11
C VAL A 60 -18.20 10.46 -0.77
N ALA A 61 -18.31 9.22 -0.29
CA ALA A 61 -19.28 8.25 -0.80
C ALA A 61 -20.73 8.74 -0.70
N MET A 62 -21.11 9.42 0.39
CA MET A 62 -22.43 10.05 0.53
C MET A 62 -22.63 11.17 -0.50
N VAL A 63 -21.67 12.08 -0.68
CA VAL A 63 -21.75 13.18 -1.64
C VAL A 63 -21.77 12.67 -3.10
N GLU A 64 -21.01 11.63 -3.41
CA GLU A 64 -20.99 10.96 -4.71
C GLU A 64 -22.29 10.19 -5.00
N SER A 65 -22.88 9.54 -4.00
CA SER A 65 -24.25 8.98 -4.11
C SER A 65 -25.29 10.08 -4.33
N GLY A 66 -25.05 11.27 -3.78
CA GLY A 66 -25.81 12.51 -3.95
C GLY A 66 -25.39 13.36 -5.15
N GLY A 67 -24.81 12.76 -6.19
CA GLY A 67 -24.68 13.38 -7.50
C GLY A 67 -23.54 14.39 -7.68
N LYS A 68 -22.56 14.42 -6.77
CA LYS A 68 -21.52 15.47 -6.69
C LYS A 68 -20.15 14.90 -6.35
N VAL A 69 -19.09 15.65 -6.59
CA VAL A 69 -17.73 15.28 -6.21
C VAL A 69 -17.31 16.09 -4.98
N ALA A 70 -16.66 15.44 -4.02
CA ALA A 70 -16.09 16.07 -2.82
C ALA A 70 -14.55 16.02 -2.86
N THR A 71 -13.93 17.15 -3.18
CA THR A 71 -12.46 17.28 -3.27
C THR A 71 -11.90 17.91 -1.99
N TRP A 72 -11.06 17.17 -1.25
CA TRP A 72 -10.40 17.67 -0.03
C TRP A 72 -8.99 18.21 -0.31
N ASN A 73 -8.84 19.54 -0.20
CA ASN A 73 -7.54 20.19 -0.24
C ASN A 73 -6.83 20.08 1.13
N LYS A 74 -5.96 19.07 1.25
CA LYS A 74 -5.21 18.75 2.49
C LYS A 74 -4.28 19.84 3.01
N SER A 75 -3.76 20.71 2.13
CA SER A 75 -2.83 21.78 2.51
C SER A 75 -3.56 23.05 2.95
N LYS A 76 -4.71 23.37 2.35
CA LYS A 76 -5.58 24.48 2.77
C LYS A 76 -6.55 24.11 3.90
N GLY A 77 -6.82 22.83 4.11
CA GLY A 77 -7.84 22.37 5.06
C GLY A 77 -9.26 22.73 4.60
N GLU A 78 -9.52 22.60 3.29
CA GLU A 78 -10.77 22.99 2.63
C GLU A 78 -11.37 21.80 1.91
N MET A 79 -12.70 21.67 1.96
CA MET A 79 -13.46 20.70 1.18
C MET A 79 -14.30 21.47 0.16
N THR A 80 -14.17 21.12 -1.11
CA THR A 80 -14.99 21.63 -2.21
C THR A 80 -15.97 20.55 -2.64
N ILE A 81 -17.26 20.85 -2.62
CA ILE A 81 -18.33 20.00 -3.14
C ILE A 81 -18.91 20.66 -4.37
N GLU A 82 -18.89 19.98 -5.51
CA GLU A 82 -19.33 20.53 -6.78
C GLU A 82 -20.03 19.49 -7.66
N LYS A 83 -20.99 19.93 -8.49
CA LYS A 83 -21.56 19.09 -9.55
C LYS A 83 -20.60 19.12 -10.75
N VAL A 84 -19.73 18.12 -10.85
CA VAL A 84 -18.77 18.00 -11.96
C VAL A 84 -19.46 17.33 -13.15
N GLY A 85 -20.36 18.05 -13.83
CA GLY A 85 -21.13 17.52 -14.96
C GLY A 85 -22.09 16.39 -14.56
N ASP A 86 -22.47 15.56 -15.55
CA ASP A 86 -23.39 14.44 -15.34
C ASP A 86 -22.65 13.11 -15.16
N SER A 87 -23.31 12.15 -14.49
CA SER A 87 -22.72 10.83 -14.27
C SER A 87 -22.44 10.11 -15.59
N ILE A 88 -21.23 9.61 -15.73
CA ILE A 88 -20.74 8.88 -16.88
C ILE A 88 -20.96 7.39 -16.61
N LYS A 89 -21.64 6.71 -17.53
CA LYS A 89 -21.75 5.25 -17.51
C LYS A 89 -20.43 4.68 -18.03
N LEU A 90 -19.63 4.13 -17.11
CA LEU A 90 -18.37 3.45 -17.39
C LEU A 90 -18.62 1.94 -17.44
N HIS A 91 -18.16 1.28 -18.50
CA HIS A 91 -18.03 -0.16 -18.56
C HIS A 91 -16.73 -0.58 -17.89
N ILE A 92 -16.78 -1.55 -16.98
CA ILE A 92 -15.61 -2.09 -16.30
C ILE A 92 -15.61 -3.61 -16.51
N ASP A 93 -14.55 -4.12 -17.12
CA ASP A 93 -14.37 -5.55 -17.39
C ASP A 93 -12.94 -6.01 -17.07
N THR A 94 -12.70 -7.31 -17.17
CA THR A 94 -11.39 -7.94 -16.93
C THR A 94 -10.92 -8.73 -18.13
N GLU A 95 -9.60 -8.78 -18.36
CA GLU A 95 -9.02 -9.53 -19.46
C GLU A 95 -9.31 -11.03 -19.32
N GLN A 96 -9.76 -11.65 -20.42
CA GLN A 96 -9.95 -13.11 -20.59
C GLN A 96 -10.90 -13.79 -19.58
N SER A 97 -11.53 -13.05 -18.67
CA SER A 97 -12.22 -13.58 -17.49
C SER A 97 -13.43 -12.73 -17.14
N GLN A 98 -14.54 -13.38 -16.79
CA GLN A 98 -15.73 -12.73 -16.25
C GLN A 98 -16.02 -13.21 -14.83
N GLY A 99 -16.86 -12.50 -14.10
CA GLY A 99 -17.23 -12.80 -12.72
C GLY A 99 -16.22 -12.32 -11.67
N ILE A 100 -15.21 -11.54 -12.05
CA ILE A 100 -14.13 -11.09 -11.16
C ILE A 100 -14.63 -9.95 -10.25
N PRO A 101 -14.49 -10.06 -8.92
CA PRO A 101 -14.80 -8.98 -7.99
C PRO A 101 -14.09 -7.66 -8.33
N ILE A 102 -14.87 -6.59 -8.47
CA ILE A 102 -14.40 -5.23 -8.74
C ILE A 102 -14.61 -4.34 -7.52
N TYR A 103 -13.59 -3.55 -7.19
CA TYR A 103 -13.59 -2.55 -6.14
C TYR A 103 -13.27 -1.18 -6.74
N ILE A 104 -13.91 -0.12 -6.23
CA ILE A 104 -13.63 1.27 -6.57
C ILE A 104 -13.32 2.03 -5.27
N ASN A 105 -12.16 2.67 -5.19
CA ASN A 105 -11.67 3.37 -3.99
C ASN A 105 -11.81 2.48 -2.73
N GLY A 106 -11.30 1.24 -2.81
CA GLY A 106 -11.43 0.20 -1.77
C GLY A 106 -12.83 -0.39 -1.53
N SER A 107 -13.90 0.13 -2.15
CA SER A 107 -15.28 -0.32 -1.92
C SER A 107 -15.74 -1.32 -2.99
N TYR A 108 -16.29 -2.48 -2.60
CA TYR A 108 -16.84 -3.46 -3.53
C TYR A 108 -18.03 -2.88 -4.32
N VAL A 109 -18.04 -3.04 -5.64
CA VAL A 109 -19.10 -2.50 -6.51
C VAL A 109 -19.83 -3.53 -7.37
N GLY A 110 -19.33 -4.77 -7.46
CA GLY A 110 -19.93 -5.84 -8.26
C GLY A 110 -18.87 -6.79 -8.84
N LYS A 111 -19.24 -7.56 -9.87
CA LYS A 111 -18.38 -8.48 -10.62
C LYS A 111 -18.30 -8.07 -12.08
N SER A 112 -17.15 -8.25 -12.74
CA SER A 112 -16.99 -7.99 -14.18
C SER A 112 -17.82 -8.96 -15.05
N PRO A 113 -18.21 -8.56 -16.28
CA PRO A 113 -18.34 -7.19 -16.74
C PRO A 113 -19.46 -6.46 -15.98
N LEU A 114 -19.25 -5.19 -15.62
CA LEU A 114 -20.30 -4.36 -15.02
C LEU A 114 -20.34 -2.96 -15.63
N ASN A 115 -21.49 -2.31 -15.46
CA ASN A 115 -21.67 -0.91 -15.83
C ASN A 115 -21.88 -0.08 -14.56
N LYS A 116 -20.99 0.87 -14.27
CA LYS A 116 -21.10 1.76 -13.12
C LYS A 116 -21.30 3.20 -13.60
N ARG A 117 -22.23 3.93 -12.99
CA ARG A 117 -22.31 5.39 -13.15
C ARG A 117 -21.38 6.04 -12.13
N LEU A 118 -20.43 6.82 -12.63
CA LEU A 118 -19.41 7.53 -11.86
C LEU A 118 -19.36 9.00 -12.30
N PHE A 119 -18.98 9.91 -11.42
CA PHE A 119 -18.79 11.31 -11.79
C PHE A 119 -17.36 11.53 -12.30
N PRO A 120 -17.11 12.52 -13.17
CA PRO A 120 -15.75 12.95 -13.49
C PRO A 120 -14.90 13.16 -12.24
N GLY A 121 -13.72 12.54 -12.17
CA GLY A 121 -12.97 12.42 -10.93
C GLY A 121 -11.74 11.53 -11.06
N LYS A 122 -11.09 11.22 -9.94
CA LYS A 122 -10.01 10.23 -9.86
C LYS A 122 -10.52 9.00 -9.12
N TYR A 123 -10.29 7.83 -9.69
CA TYR A 123 -10.69 6.54 -9.14
C TYR A 123 -9.51 5.59 -9.11
N GLU A 124 -9.41 4.87 -8.01
CA GLU A 124 -8.73 3.58 -7.94
C GLU A 124 -9.73 2.50 -8.33
N ILE A 125 -9.42 1.70 -9.35
CA ILE A 125 -10.23 0.55 -9.74
C ILE A 125 -9.36 -0.70 -9.59
N VAL A 126 -9.85 -1.70 -8.85
CA VAL A 126 -9.14 -2.95 -8.57
C VAL A 126 -10.00 -4.13 -9.01
N ALA A 127 -9.39 -5.05 -9.75
CA ALA A 127 -9.95 -6.37 -10.03
C ALA A 127 -9.24 -7.38 -9.14
N LYS A 128 -9.99 -8.11 -8.29
CA LYS A 128 -9.41 -9.10 -7.36
C LYS A 128 -10.04 -10.49 -7.58
N PRO A 129 -9.43 -11.37 -8.39
CA PRO A 129 -9.93 -12.71 -8.65
C PRO A 129 -9.80 -13.62 -7.42
N PRO A 130 -10.64 -14.65 -7.26
CA PRO A 130 -10.38 -15.74 -6.31
C PRO A 130 -9.22 -16.62 -6.82
N GLY A 131 -8.18 -16.83 -6.01
CA GLY A 131 -7.10 -17.80 -6.27
C GLY A 131 -6.02 -17.38 -7.27
N TYR A 132 -6.01 -16.11 -7.69
CA TYR A 132 -5.10 -15.54 -8.70
C TYR A 132 -4.68 -14.11 -8.26
N LEU A 133 -3.71 -13.48 -8.94
CA LEU A 133 -3.38 -12.08 -8.66
C LEU A 133 -4.29 -11.11 -9.40
N GLY A 134 -4.72 -10.08 -8.66
CA GLY A 134 -5.45 -8.95 -9.21
C GLY A 134 -4.57 -7.92 -9.91
N SER A 135 -5.19 -6.86 -10.39
CA SER A 135 -4.49 -5.65 -10.82
C SER A 135 -5.23 -4.38 -10.39
N ILE A 136 -4.49 -3.27 -10.36
CA ILE A 136 -4.99 -1.94 -10.08
C ILE A 136 -4.86 -1.02 -11.31
N ARG A 137 -5.87 -0.18 -11.55
CA ARG A 137 -5.88 0.87 -12.56
C ARG A 137 -6.31 2.19 -11.93
N TYR A 138 -5.43 3.18 -11.96
CA TYR A 138 -5.74 4.55 -11.56
C TYR A 138 -6.36 5.33 -12.73
N LEU A 139 -7.65 5.60 -12.64
CA LEU A 139 -8.44 6.27 -13.69
C LEU A 139 -8.69 7.74 -13.35
N LYS A 140 -8.41 8.65 -14.30
CA LYS A 140 -8.95 10.02 -14.31
C LYS A 140 -10.16 10.08 -15.25
N LEU A 141 -11.37 9.91 -14.72
CA LEU A 141 -12.61 9.93 -15.49
C LEU A 141 -13.00 11.37 -15.86
N SER A 142 -13.39 11.59 -17.12
CA SER A 142 -13.96 12.85 -17.61
C SER A 142 -14.96 12.59 -18.76
N THR A 143 -15.65 13.64 -19.19
CA THR A 143 -16.50 13.64 -20.39
C THR A 143 -15.74 13.15 -21.63
N GLU A 144 -14.44 13.42 -21.72
CA GLU A 144 -13.57 13.05 -22.83
C GLU A 144 -12.84 11.71 -22.64
N TYR A 145 -12.49 11.34 -21.40
CA TYR A 145 -11.63 10.17 -21.11
C TYR A 145 -12.25 9.21 -20.08
N PRO A 146 -12.17 7.87 -20.27
CA PRO A 146 -11.68 7.21 -21.48
C PRO A 146 -12.65 7.47 -22.64
N LYS A 147 -12.20 7.39 -23.89
CA LYS A 147 -12.99 7.83 -25.06
C LYS A 147 -14.17 6.90 -25.34
N ASP A 148 -13.92 5.61 -25.24
CA ASP A 148 -14.85 4.48 -25.38
C ASP A 148 -15.78 4.27 -24.16
N LYS A 149 -15.50 4.96 -23.05
CA LYS A 149 -16.14 4.75 -21.73
C LYS A 149 -15.95 3.34 -21.19
N GLN A 150 -14.78 2.75 -21.42
CA GLN A 150 -14.41 1.44 -20.90
C GLN A 150 -13.14 1.50 -20.04
N VAL A 151 -13.02 0.59 -19.08
CA VAL A 151 -11.77 0.22 -18.41
C VAL A 151 -11.69 -1.29 -18.37
N ILE A 152 -10.61 -1.82 -18.92
CA ILE A 152 -10.28 -3.24 -18.87
C ILE A 152 -9.09 -3.41 -17.91
N LEU A 153 -9.26 -4.28 -16.93
CA LEU A 153 -8.23 -4.63 -15.96
C LEU A 153 -7.62 -5.99 -16.30
N PRO A 154 -6.29 -6.10 -16.43
CA PRO A 154 -5.64 -7.40 -16.55
C PRO A 154 -5.82 -8.20 -15.25
N VAL A 155 -5.73 -9.52 -15.36
CA VAL A 155 -5.75 -10.44 -14.23
C VAL A 155 -4.63 -11.44 -14.45
N ASP A 156 -3.77 -11.64 -13.46
CA ASP A 156 -2.69 -12.59 -13.62
C ASP A 156 -3.19 -14.02 -13.37
N ARG A 157 -3.27 -14.80 -14.43
CA ARG A 157 -3.62 -16.23 -14.38
C ARG A 157 -2.41 -17.15 -14.51
N HIS A 158 -1.23 -16.59 -14.74
CA HIS A 158 0.00 -17.35 -14.84
C HIS A 158 0.33 -18.01 -13.51
N ARG A 159 0.94 -19.18 -13.58
CA ARG A 159 1.62 -19.76 -12.44
C ARG A 159 2.93 -19.02 -12.22
N TYR A 160 3.47 -19.10 -11.02
CA TYR A 160 4.76 -18.48 -10.71
C TYR A 160 5.87 -19.01 -11.65
N GLN A 161 5.81 -20.29 -12.01
CA GLN A 161 6.63 -20.93 -13.03
C GLN A 161 6.59 -20.20 -14.38
N ASP A 162 5.38 -19.93 -14.90
CA ASP A 162 5.19 -19.29 -16.21
C ASP A 162 5.75 -17.86 -16.19
N TYR A 163 5.56 -17.14 -15.08
CA TYR A 163 6.14 -15.81 -14.86
C TYR A 163 7.67 -15.82 -14.86
N LEU A 164 8.29 -16.80 -14.18
CA LEU A 164 9.75 -16.99 -14.20
C LEU A 164 10.26 -17.36 -15.60
N ASP A 165 9.53 -18.19 -16.34
CA ASP A 165 9.88 -18.54 -17.72
C ASP A 165 9.74 -17.33 -18.65
N GLU A 166 8.74 -16.47 -18.45
CA GLU A 166 8.52 -15.26 -19.23
C GLU A 166 9.63 -14.21 -19.02
N ILE A 167 10.06 -13.95 -17.77
CA ILE A 167 11.18 -13.01 -17.54
C ILE A 167 12.49 -13.51 -18.16
N LEU A 168 12.75 -14.82 -18.13
CA LEU A 168 13.92 -15.42 -18.77
C LEU A 168 13.80 -15.40 -20.31
N ARG A 169 12.63 -15.69 -20.87
CA ARG A 169 12.35 -15.63 -22.31
C ARG A 169 12.52 -14.22 -22.88
N LEU A 170 12.13 -13.21 -22.11
CA LEU A 170 12.35 -11.79 -22.42
C LEU A 170 13.80 -11.34 -22.18
N GLY A 171 14.69 -12.22 -21.73
CA GLY A 171 16.12 -11.95 -21.55
C GLY A 171 16.46 -11.10 -20.33
N TYR A 172 15.62 -11.09 -19.30
CA TYR A 172 15.97 -10.47 -18.02
C TYR A 172 16.89 -11.37 -17.20
N THR A 173 17.78 -10.74 -16.42
CA THR A 173 18.69 -11.38 -15.48
C THR A 173 18.26 -11.04 -14.06
N PRO A 174 17.63 -11.99 -13.33
CA PRO A 174 17.36 -11.85 -11.90
C PRO A 174 18.64 -11.72 -11.08
N ILE A 175 18.63 -10.78 -10.13
CA ILE A 175 19.69 -10.57 -9.13
C ILE A 175 19.07 -10.40 -7.73
N LYS A 176 19.91 -10.60 -6.71
CA LYS A 176 19.56 -10.41 -5.31
C LYS A 176 19.73 -8.94 -4.90
N VAL A 177 19.10 -8.53 -3.79
CA VAL A 177 19.24 -7.17 -3.24
C VAL A 177 20.70 -6.90 -2.84
N MET A 178 21.41 -7.88 -2.27
CA MET A 178 22.84 -7.76 -1.98
C MET A 178 23.71 -7.58 -3.23
N ASP A 179 23.28 -8.03 -4.42
CA ASP A 179 24.07 -7.89 -5.64
C ASP A 179 24.13 -6.43 -6.10
N TYR A 180 23.06 -5.66 -5.91
CA TYR A 180 23.05 -4.21 -6.07
C TYR A 180 24.09 -3.52 -5.18
N TYR A 181 24.11 -3.86 -3.88
CA TYR A 181 25.04 -3.26 -2.92
C TYR A 181 26.50 -3.70 -3.14
N ASN A 182 26.71 -4.87 -3.74
CA ASN A 182 28.02 -5.33 -4.20
C ASN A 182 28.43 -4.77 -5.58
N ASN A 183 27.67 -3.82 -6.15
CA ASN A 183 27.95 -3.15 -7.42
C ASN A 183 28.00 -4.11 -8.63
N VAL A 184 27.18 -5.16 -8.64
CA VAL A 184 26.96 -5.96 -9.86
C VAL A 184 26.41 -5.04 -10.96
N PRO A 185 26.92 -5.09 -12.20
CA PRO A 185 26.48 -4.21 -13.27
C PRO A 185 24.98 -4.30 -13.56
N ILE A 186 24.32 -3.15 -13.58
CA ILE A 186 22.89 -3.00 -13.84
C ILE A 186 22.69 -2.54 -15.28
N THR A 187 21.76 -3.17 -15.97
CA THR A 187 21.32 -2.87 -17.35
C THR A 187 19.80 -2.82 -17.39
N ASP A 188 19.21 -2.34 -18.48
CA ASP A 188 17.74 -2.36 -18.66
C ASP A 188 17.14 -3.79 -18.59
N LYS A 189 17.98 -4.82 -18.73
CA LYS A 189 17.64 -6.25 -18.56
C LYS A 189 17.89 -6.79 -17.16
N THR A 190 18.27 -5.98 -16.18
CA THR A 190 18.45 -6.41 -14.80
C THR A 190 17.13 -6.35 -14.02
N LEU A 191 16.88 -7.35 -13.18
CA LEU A 191 15.66 -7.47 -12.38
C LEU A 191 16.04 -7.88 -10.95
N ILE A 192 15.66 -7.10 -9.94
CA ILE A 192 15.73 -7.56 -8.54
C ILE A 192 14.46 -8.35 -8.24
N LEU A 193 14.64 -9.58 -7.76
CA LEU A 193 13.54 -10.45 -7.34
C LEU A 193 13.61 -10.63 -5.82
N ARG A 194 12.60 -10.11 -5.13
CA ARG A 194 12.50 -10.08 -3.66
C ARG A 194 11.21 -10.74 -3.20
N HIS A 195 11.31 -11.47 -2.10
CA HIS A 195 10.22 -12.12 -1.41
C HIS A 195 10.13 -11.71 0.06
N ASP A 196 8.98 -11.17 0.44
CA ASP A 196 8.64 -10.94 1.85
C ASP A 196 7.82 -12.13 2.35
N VAL A 197 8.40 -12.89 3.28
CA VAL A 197 7.84 -14.15 3.77
C VAL A 197 6.90 -13.87 4.94
N ASP A 198 5.71 -13.37 4.61
CA ASP A 198 4.80 -12.80 5.61
C ASP A 198 4.03 -13.83 6.46
N GLU A 199 3.65 -14.97 5.86
CA GLU A 199 2.67 -15.90 6.46
C GLU A 199 3.16 -17.34 6.66
N SER A 200 3.95 -17.90 5.73
CA SER A 200 4.45 -19.29 5.84
C SER A 200 5.85 -19.42 5.26
N ALA A 201 6.70 -20.15 5.98
CA ALA A 201 8.03 -20.54 5.52
C ALA A 201 7.97 -21.56 4.38
N ASP A 202 7.03 -22.51 4.43
CA ASP A 202 6.89 -23.57 3.44
C ASP A 202 6.60 -23.01 2.04
N TYR A 203 5.74 -21.98 1.95
CA TYR A 203 5.45 -21.31 0.67
C TYR A 203 6.69 -20.59 0.10
N ALA A 204 7.59 -20.10 0.96
CA ALA A 204 8.86 -19.54 0.52
C ALA A 204 9.86 -20.63 0.09
N LEU A 205 9.82 -21.82 0.70
CA LEU A 205 10.61 -22.96 0.26
C LEU A 205 10.17 -23.43 -1.12
N GLU A 206 8.86 -23.67 -1.32
CA GLU A 206 8.29 -24.06 -2.63
C GLU A 206 8.67 -23.03 -3.71
N MET A 207 8.50 -21.73 -3.42
CA MET A 207 8.88 -20.65 -4.34
C MET A 207 10.38 -20.70 -4.70
N ALA A 208 11.26 -20.86 -3.71
CA ALA A 208 12.70 -20.94 -3.93
C ALA A 208 13.13 -22.19 -4.72
N GLU A 209 12.45 -23.32 -4.56
CA GLU A 209 12.69 -24.53 -5.36
C GLU A 209 12.32 -24.30 -6.84
N LEU A 210 11.23 -23.57 -7.13
CA LEU A 210 10.82 -23.21 -8.50
C LEU A 210 11.79 -22.24 -9.19
N GLU A 211 12.37 -21.31 -8.43
CA GLU A 211 13.44 -20.42 -8.89
C GLU A 211 14.74 -21.20 -9.14
N LYS A 212 15.11 -22.08 -8.19
CA LYS A 212 16.32 -22.90 -8.27
C LYS A 212 16.31 -23.80 -9.50
N ALA A 213 15.17 -24.39 -9.83
CA ALA A 213 14.99 -25.20 -11.04
C ALA A 213 15.30 -24.44 -12.34
N ARG A 214 15.20 -23.09 -12.31
CA ARG A 214 15.48 -22.18 -13.44
C ARG A 214 16.83 -21.48 -13.34
N GLY A 215 17.64 -21.81 -12.33
CA GLY A 215 18.93 -21.17 -12.07
C GLY A 215 18.84 -19.74 -11.53
N ILE A 216 17.64 -19.31 -11.11
CA ILE A 216 17.36 -17.98 -10.59
C ILE A 216 17.85 -17.85 -9.14
N LYS A 217 18.25 -16.64 -8.75
CA LYS A 217 18.66 -16.29 -7.38
C LYS A 217 18.00 -14.99 -6.96
N SER A 218 17.40 -15.01 -5.78
CA SER A 218 16.50 -13.96 -5.28
C SER A 218 16.75 -13.71 -3.80
N SER A 219 16.00 -12.78 -3.20
CA SER A 219 16.18 -12.37 -1.79
C SER A 219 14.94 -12.65 -0.96
N TYR A 220 15.05 -13.47 0.08
CA TYR A 220 13.95 -13.86 0.95
C TYR A 220 14.10 -13.18 2.32
N TYR A 221 13.14 -12.34 2.68
CA TYR A 221 13.09 -11.67 3.97
C TYR A 221 12.07 -12.35 4.89
N PHE A 222 12.57 -12.96 5.97
CA PHE A 222 11.73 -13.68 6.93
C PHE A 222 11.40 -12.80 8.13
N ARG A 223 10.14 -12.81 8.55
CA ARG A 223 9.71 -12.22 9.82
C ARG A 223 10.09 -13.15 10.95
N TRP A 224 10.19 -12.65 12.18
CA TRP A 224 10.41 -13.50 13.36
C TRP A 224 9.39 -14.65 13.49
N ARG A 225 8.14 -14.46 13.05
CA ARG A 225 7.09 -15.50 13.05
C ARG A 225 7.16 -16.51 11.90
N THR A 226 7.99 -16.27 10.88
CA THR A 226 8.16 -17.15 9.70
C THR A 226 9.59 -17.65 9.52
N ALA A 227 10.53 -17.22 10.36
CA ALA A 227 11.94 -17.60 10.31
C ALA A 227 12.18 -19.04 10.80
N ASP A 228 11.72 -20.02 10.02
CA ASP A 228 12.06 -21.43 10.28
C ASP A 228 13.54 -21.71 9.93
N PRO A 229 14.36 -22.25 10.86
CA PRO A 229 15.77 -22.52 10.62
C PRO A 229 16.05 -23.55 9.52
N GLU A 230 15.17 -24.52 9.31
CA GLU A 230 15.34 -25.60 8.33
C GLU A 230 15.07 -25.07 6.91
N VAL A 231 13.98 -24.32 6.74
CA VAL A 231 13.66 -23.60 5.51
C VAL A 231 14.75 -22.59 5.17
N ILE A 232 15.18 -21.74 6.11
CA ILE A 232 16.23 -20.75 5.85
C ILE A 232 17.53 -21.44 5.38
N ARG A 233 17.91 -22.56 6.01
CA ARG A 233 19.08 -23.35 5.62
C ARG A 233 18.94 -23.90 4.19
N LYS A 234 17.76 -24.39 3.79
CA LYS A 234 17.48 -24.85 2.42
C LYS A 234 17.54 -23.71 1.40
N VAL A 235 16.89 -22.58 1.68
CA VAL A 235 16.87 -21.39 0.81
C VAL A 235 18.30 -20.86 0.58
N ARG A 236 19.12 -20.77 1.63
CA ARG A 236 20.56 -20.46 1.50
C ARG A 236 21.31 -21.49 0.63
N ALA A 237 21.10 -22.78 0.86
CA ALA A 237 21.79 -23.84 0.13
C ALA A 237 21.47 -23.85 -1.39
N MET A 238 20.31 -23.35 -1.78
CA MET A 238 19.95 -23.15 -3.19
C MET A 238 20.68 -21.94 -3.82
N GLY A 239 21.11 -20.98 -3.01
CA GLY A 239 21.92 -19.82 -3.42
C GLY A 239 21.20 -18.47 -3.39
N HIS A 240 20.02 -18.42 -2.75
CA HIS A 240 19.26 -17.19 -2.53
C HIS A 240 19.83 -16.42 -1.33
N GLU A 241 19.58 -15.11 -1.30
CA GLU A 241 19.86 -14.26 -0.15
C GLU A 241 18.77 -14.47 0.90
N VAL A 242 19.17 -14.46 2.18
CA VAL A 242 18.24 -14.44 3.31
C VAL A 242 18.50 -13.18 4.12
N GLY A 243 17.43 -12.51 4.54
CA GLY A 243 17.47 -11.34 5.40
C GLY A 243 16.32 -11.31 6.41
N LEU A 244 16.38 -10.35 7.33
CA LEU A 244 15.32 -10.11 8.31
C LEU A 244 14.24 -9.17 7.74
N HIS A 245 12.99 -9.59 7.83
CA HIS A 245 11.81 -8.74 7.61
C HIS A 245 11.36 -8.14 8.95
N TYR A 246 11.90 -6.96 9.29
CA TYR A 246 11.84 -6.43 10.65
C TYR A 246 10.55 -5.64 10.94
N GLU A 247 10.11 -5.75 12.20
CA GLU A 247 8.86 -5.21 12.75
C GLU A 247 9.11 -4.30 13.97
N THR A 248 10.35 -3.84 14.17
CA THR A 248 10.82 -3.12 15.37
C THR A 248 9.93 -1.95 15.80
N LEU A 249 9.49 -1.09 14.87
CA LEU A 249 8.55 0.00 15.17
C LEU A 249 7.18 -0.54 15.58
N ALA A 250 6.69 -1.60 14.93
CA ALA A 250 5.38 -2.16 15.22
C ALA A 250 5.33 -2.73 16.64
N PHE A 251 6.28 -3.60 16.99
CA PHE A 251 6.37 -4.18 18.33
C PHE A 251 6.59 -3.10 19.39
N TYR A 252 7.48 -2.13 19.17
CA TYR A 252 7.67 -1.00 20.07
C TYR A 252 6.41 -0.14 20.23
N ALA A 253 5.67 0.11 19.14
CA ALA A 253 4.45 0.89 19.16
C ALA A 253 3.29 0.17 19.87
N GLN A 254 3.29 -1.16 19.87
CA GLN A 254 2.37 -1.98 20.64
C GLN A 254 2.74 -1.97 22.13
N GLU A 255 4.00 -2.26 22.47
CA GLU A 255 4.56 -2.31 23.83
C GLU A 255 4.38 -0.96 24.56
N MET A 256 4.80 0.14 23.94
CA MET A 256 4.74 1.48 24.51
C MET A 256 3.40 2.19 24.23
N GLY A 257 2.47 1.52 23.55
CA GLY A 257 1.13 2.02 23.28
C GLY A 257 1.07 3.27 22.39
N LEU A 258 2.10 3.56 21.59
CA LEU A 258 2.21 4.76 20.74
C LEU A 258 1.00 4.91 19.81
N LYS A 259 0.52 6.14 19.60
CA LYS A 259 -0.73 6.45 18.89
C LYS A 259 -0.52 7.11 17.54
N SER A 260 0.51 7.95 17.36
CA SER A 260 0.79 8.64 16.10
C SER A 260 2.29 8.88 15.86
N ALA A 261 2.65 9.38 14.66
CA ALA A 261 4.05 9.62 14.29
C ALA A 261 4.74 10.70 15.16
N GLU A 262 3.96 11.59 15.78
CA GLU A 262 4.45 12.60 16.73
C GLU A 262 5.04 11.99 18.01
N ASP A 263 4.66 10.76 18.37
CA ASP A 263 5.25 10.03 19.50
C ASP A 263 6.69 9.55 19.22
N ILE A 264 7.13 9.57 17.94
CA ILE A 264 8.44 9.10 17.47
C ILE A 264 9.50 10.19 17.65
N THR A 265 9.73 10.53 18.92
CA THR A 265 10.77 11.47 19.38
C THR A 265 12.19 10.98 19.05
N PRO A 266 13.23 11.85 19.10
CA PRO A 266 14.61 11.43 18.89
C PRO A 266 15.06 10.29 19.81
N THR A 267 14.64 10.30 21.09
CA THR A 267 14.92 9.23 22.06
C THR A 267 14.26 7.91 21.65
N VAL A 268 13.00 7.95 21.19
CA VAL A 268 12.31 6.77 20.65
C VAL A 268 13.02 6.23 19.41
N ARG A 269 13.46 7.10 18.50
CA ARG A 269 14.26 6.68 17.33
C ARG A 269 15.57 6.01 17.73
N GLN A 270 16.29 6.56 18.71
CA GLN A 270 17.53 5.96 19.22
C GLN A 270 17.29 4.55 19.82
N GLU A 271 16.20 4.38 20.57
CA GLU A 271 15.83 3.07 21.13
C GLU A 271 15.39 2.07 20.06
N LEU A 272 14.60 2.49 19.06
CA LEU A 272 14.25 1.65 17.92
C LEU A 272 15.49 1.17 17.15
N ARG A 273 16.47 2.05 16.94
CA ARG A 273 17.75 1.74 16.29
C ARG A 273 18.58 0.75 17.10
N ARG A 274 18.66 0.96 18.43
CA ARG A 274 19.31 0.02 19.36
C ARG A 274 18.65 -1.36 19.32
N ARG A 275 17.31 -1.42 19.27
CA ARG A 275 16.54 -2.67 19.16
C ARG A 275 16.78 -3.37 17.83
N LEU A 276 16.68 -2.67 16.70
CA LEU A 276 16.94 -3.27 15.38
C LEU A 276 18.37 -3.83 15.27
N LYS A 277 19.37 -3.12 15.80
CA LYS A 277 20.76 -3.62 15.82
C LYS A 277 20.90 -4.91 16.64
N PHE A 278 20.12 -5.07 17.71
CA PHE A 278 20.05 -6.32 18.47
C PHE A 278 19.27 -7.42 17.72
N GLU A 279 18.14 -7.07 17.10
CA GLU A 279 17.33 -8.00 16.29
C GLU A 279 18.15 -8.60 15.13
N ILE A 280 18.94 -7.79 14.42
CA ILE A 280 19.85 -8.25 13.35
C ILE A 280 20.85 -9.27 13.91
N ALA A 281 21.60 -8.90 14.96
CA ALA A 281 22.64 -9.76 15.53
C ALA A 281 22.07 -11.09 16.08
N GLU A 282 20.87 -11.06 16.68
CA GLU A 282 20.20 -12.28 17.17
C GLU A 282 19.67 -13.13 16.01
N PHE A 283 19.18 -12.52 14.92
CA PHE A 283 18.76 -13.24 13.73
C PHE A 283 19.95 -13.95 13.06
N GLU A 284 21.09 -13.28 12.95
CA GLU A 284 22.34 -13.88 12.45
C GLU A 284 22.81 -15.05 13.34
N ARG A 285 22.75 -14.88 14.66
CA ARG A 285 23.11 -15.93 15.62
C ARG A 285 22.25 -17.20 15.49
N LEU A 286 20.99 -17.05 15.05
CA LEU A 286 20.03 -18.15 14.90
C LEU A 286 19.98 -18.73 13.47
N HIS A 287 20.23 -17.90 12.45
CA HIS A 287 19.91 -18.21 11.05
C HIS A 287 21.07 -17.93 10.05
N GLY A 288 22.25 -17.56 10.56
CA GLY A 288 23.46 -17.23 9.80
C GLY A 288 23.47 -15.79 9.27
N ASP A 289 24.64 -15.33 8.81
CA ASP A 289 24.95 -13.97 8.34
C ASP A 289 23.90 -13.41 7.37
N ILE A 290 23.41 -12.19 7.61
CA ILE A 290 22.50 -11.49 6.71
C ILE A 290 23.14 -10.19 6.22
N TYR A 291 23.03 -9.91 4.92
CA TYR A 291 23.68 -8.74 4.33
C TYR A 291 22.72 -7.56 4.13
N THR A 292 21.42 -7.82 4.05
CA THR A 292 20.40 -6.77 3.91
C THR A 292 19.13 -7.10 4.72
N ILE A 293 18.29 -6.09 4.95
CA ILE A 293 17.03 -6.21 5.69
C ILE A 293 15.87 -5.53 4.98
N ALA A 294 14.63 -5.94 5.28
CA ALA A 294 13.41 -5.36 4.71
C ALA A 294 12.44 -4.89 5.80
N SER A 295 11.89 -3.68 5.67
CA SER A 295 10.87 -3.12 6.57
C SER A 295 9.50 -3.76 6.31
N HIS A 296 8.96 -4.54 7.26
CA HIS A 296 7.57 -5.02 7.16
C HIS A 296 6.54 -3.89 7.37
N GLY A 297 5.32 -4.10 6.86
CA GLY A 297 4.23 -3.13 6.85
C GLY A 297 3.07 -3.48 7.78
N ALA A 298 3.32 -3.66 9.08
CA ALA A 298 2.32 -4.09 10.07
C ALA A 298 1.16 -3.09 10.26
N GLU A 299 0.13 -3.48 11.03
CA GLU A 299 -1.03 -2.61 11.30
C GLU A 299 -0.61 -1.31 12.02
N GLU A 300 0.32 -1.41 12.96
CA GLU A 300 0.90 -0.28 13.68
C GLU A 300 1.52 0.72 12.71
N ASN A 301 2.27 0.27 11.70
CA ASN A 301 2.85 1.14 10.68
C ASN A 301 1.76 1.91 9.92
N ARG A 302 0.68 1.23 9.50
CA ARG A 302 -0.48 1.85 8.82
C ARG A 302 -1.23 2.83 9.75
N ARG A 303 -1.34 2.48 11.04
CA ARG A 303 -2.00 3.27 12.08
C ARG A 303 -1.25 4.57 12.37
N LEU A 304 0.07 4.48 12.55
CA LEU A 304 1.02 5.59 12.78
C LEU A 304 1.26 6.41 11.50
N ARG A 305 1.11 5.79 10.32
CA ARG A 305 1.53 6.30 8.99
C ARG A 305 3.05 6.51 8.87
N LEU A 306 3.81 5.54 9.38
CA LEU A 306 5.26 5.55 9.36
C LEU A 306 5.77 4.11 9.16
N THR A 307 6.64 3.89 8.17
CA THR A 307 7.24 2.55 7.93
C THR A 307 8.36 2.26 8.94
N ASN A 308 8.73 0.99 9.10
CA ASN A 308 9.90 0.64 9.90
C ASN A 308 11.18 1.29 9.31
N TYR A 309 11.30 1.36 7.98
CA TYR A 309 12.38 2.10 7.32
C TYR A 309 12.43 3.58 7.74
N GLN A 310 11.34 4.33 7.61
CA GLN A 310 11.28 5.77 7.94
C GLN A 310 11.48 6.06 9.44
N ALA A 311 11.12 5.13 10.32
CA ALA A 311 11.30 5.28 11.76
C ALA A 311 12.74 5.01 12.19
N VAL A 312 13.38 4.00 11.59
CA VAL A 312 14.63 3.43 12.09
C VAL A 312 15.81 3.73 11.16
N MET A 313 15.76 3.26 9.91
CA MET A 313 16.90 3.22 8.98
C MET A 313 17.04 4.43 8.04
N GLU A 314 16.00 5.25 7.88
CA GLU A 314 16.07 6.45 7.04
C GLU A 314 17.13 7.43 7.59
N GLY A 315 18.13 7.73 6.75
CA GLY A 315 19.28 8.56 7.10
C GLY A 315 20.41 7.85 7.85
N GLU A 316 20.26 6.56 8.17
CA GLU A 316 21.31 5.78 8.81
C GLU A 316 22.28 5.14 7.80
N ASN A 317 23.50 4.88 8.24
CA ASN A 317 24.45 4.05 7.51
C ASN A 317 24.20 2.56 7.85
N PRO A 318 23.85 1.70 6.88
CA PRO A 318 23.62 0.27 7.13
C PRO A 318 24.81 -0.44 7.79
N LEU A 319 26.05 -0.02 7.49
CA LEU A 319 27.26 -0.63 8.05
C LEU A 319 27.34 -0.50 9.58
N ASP A 320 26.71 0.52 10.17
CA ASP A 320 26.65 0.69 11.62
C ASP A 320 25.80 -0.41 12.31
N TYR A 321 25.04 -1.17 11.52
CA TYR A 321 24.18 -2.29 11.94
C TYR A 321 24.75 -3.65 11.54
N GLY A 322 25.92 -3.70 10.89
CA GLY A 322 26.56 -4.94 10.41
C GLY A 322 26.15 -5.38 8.99
N ILE A 323 25.22 -4.65 8.36
CA ILE A 323 24.63 -4.98 7.05
C ILE A 323 25.11 -4.02 5.96
N ILE A 324 25.08 -4.43 4.69
CA ILE A 324 25.54 -3.59 3.55
C ILE A 324 24.42 -2.71 2.96
N GLY A 325 23.15 -2.98 3.28
CA GLY A 325 22.03 -2.28 2.66
C GLY A 325 20.65 -2.67 3.19
N THR A 326 19.61 -2.09 2.59
CA THR A 326 18.21 -2.44 2.91
C THR A 326 17.41 -2.62 1.62
N ALA A 327 16.30 -3.33 1.70
CA ALA A 327 15.38 -3.54 0.57
C ALA A 327 14.55 -2.27 0.19
N TYR A 328 14.90 -1.11 0.75
CA TYR A 328 14.21 0.19 0.60
C TYR A 328 15.22 1.34 0.51
N GLY A 329 14.73 2.56 0.24
CA GLY A 329 15.58 3.75 0.13
C GLY A 329 16.18 3.90 -1.28
N PRO A 330 17.45 4.32 -1.42
CA PRO A 330 18.04 4.64 -2.73
C PRO A 330 18.00 3.50 -3.76
N ILE A 331 17.90 2.24 -3.33
CA ILE A 331 17.77 1.10 -4.24
C ILE A 331 16.46 1.16 -5.03
N ILE A 332 15.31 1.49 -4.42
CA ILE A 332 14.03 1.51 -5.14
C ILE A 332 13.93 2.68 -6.13
N GLU A 333 14.77 3.71 -5.99
CA GLU A 333 14.85 4.84 -6.93
C GLU A 333 15.66 4.52 -8.19
N LYS A 334 16.39 3.39 -8.22
CA LYS A 334 17.20 2.95 -9.36
C LYS A 334 16.48 2.00 -10.31
N PHE A 335 15.28 1.54 -9.96
CA PHE A 335 14.54 0.51 -10.67
C PHE A 335 13.06 0.88 -10.82
N SER A 336 12.43 0.37 -11.86
CA SER A 336 10.97 0.33 -12.00
C SER A 336 10.39 -0.63 -10.95
N TYR A 337 10.00 -0.09 -9.79
CA TYR A 337 9.43 -0.85 -8.68
C TYR A 337 7.99 -1.30 -8.95
N MET A 338 7.70 -2.58 -8.75
CA MET A 338 6.34 -3.16 -8.80
C MET A 338 6.18 -4.19 -7.69
N SER A 339 4.95 -4.39 -7.23
CA SER A 339 4.68 -5.40 -6.20
C SER A 339 3.30 -6.03 -6.29
N ASP A 340 3.15 -7.24 -5.76
CA ASP A 340 1.87 -7.97 -5.67
C ASP A 340 1.12 -7.75 -4.34
N VAL A 341 1.49 -6.72 -3.56
CA VAL A 341 1.01 -6.44 -2.19
C VAL A 341 -0.52 -6.58 -2.07
N GLY A 342 -0.96 -7.49 -1.21
CA GLY A 342 -2.38 -7.75 -0.98
C GLY A 342 -3.04 -8.61 -2.06
N GLY A 343 -2.26 -9.32 -2.88
CA GLY A 343 -2.69 -10.16 -3.99
C GLY A 343 -3.09 -9.36 -5.22
N ILE A 344 -2.45 -8.21 -5.45
CA ILE A 344 -2.76 -7.26 -6.52
C ILE A 344 -1.46 -6.71 -7.07
N TRP A 345 -1.23 -6.85 -8.37
CA TRP A 345 -0.11 -6.19 -9.04
C TRP A 345 -0.31 -4.68 -9.15
N GLU A 346 0.61 -3.93 -8.54
CA GLU A 346 0.75 -2.48 -8.67
C GLU A 346 2.17 -2.09 -9.12
N PRO A 347 2.34 -1.56 -10.35
CA PRO A 347 1.48 -1.76 -11.54
C PRO A 347 1.50 -3.22 -12.05
N PHE A 348 0.65 -3.54 -13.03
CA PHE A 348 0.65 -4.85 -13.70
C PHE A 348 1.92 -5.03 -14.59
N PRO A 349 2.72 -6.11 -14.42
CA PRO A 349 4.10 -6.12 -14.89
C PRO A 349 4.30 -6.46 -16.37
N TYR A 350 3.51 -7.37 -16.95
CA TYR A 350 3.78 -7.91 -18.29
C TYR A 350 3.93 -6.84 -19.39
N PRO A 351 3.07 -5.82 -19.50
CA PRO A 351 3.24 -4.78 -20.52
C PRO A 351 4.54 -3.99 -20.36
N GLU A 352 5.05 -3.80 -19.15
CA GLU A 352 6.30 -3.07 -18.92
C GLU A 352 7.52 -3.96 -19.20
N LEU A 353 7.42 -5.27 -18.87
CA LEU A 353 8.41 -6.30 -19.21
C LEU A 353 8.56 -6.47 -20.73
N GLU A 354 7.45 -6.59 -21.47
CA GLU A 354 7.44 -6.71 -22.94
C GLU A 354 8.00 -5.46 -23.63
N ASN A 355 7.68 -4.27 -23.12
CA ASN A 355 8.17 -2.99 -23.66
C ASN A 355 9.60 -2.62 -23.22
N ASN A 356 10.32 -3.52 -22.54
CA ASN A 356 11.71 -3.35 -22.13
C ASN A 356 12.00 -2.10 -21.27
N LYS A 357 11.14 -1.81 -20.29
CA LYS A 357 11.25 -0.61 -19.42
C LYS A 357 11.93 -0.87 -18.07
N GLY A 358 12.92 -1.75 -18.07
CA GLY A 358 13.73 -2.03 -16.88
C GLY A 358 14.77 -0.94 -16.61
N PRO A 359 15.67 -1.15 -15.63
CA PRO A 359 15.73 -2.33 -14.77
C PRO A 359 14.53 -2.40 -13.80
N PHE A 360 14.13 -3.60 -13.37
CA PHE A 360 12.94 -3.81 -12.53
C PHE A 360 13.27 -4.18 -11.08
N TYR A 361 12.42 -3.78 -10.15
CA TYR A 361 12.45 -4.28 -8.77
C TYR A 361 11.08 -4.87 -8.47
N PHE A 362 11.01 -6.18 -8.29
CA PHE A 362 9.78 -6.89 -8.00
C PHE A 362 9.77 -7.42 -6.57
N LEU A 363 8.79 -6.93 -5.79
CA LEU A 363 8.43 -7.49 -4.50
C LEU A 363 7.23 -8.43 -4.68
N ILE A 364 7.44 -9.72 -4.42
CA ILE A 364 6.46 -10.80 -4.58
C ILE A 364 6.27 -11.53 -3.24
N HIS A 365 5.04 -11.71 -2.76
CA HIS A 365 4.79 -12.41 -1.50
C HIS A 365 4.39 -13.87 -1.78
N PRO A 366 5.12 -14.90 -1.29
CA PRO A 366 4.85 -16.31 -1.60
C PRO A 366 3.40 -16.76 -1.33
N ILE A 367 2.79 -16.19 -0.28
CA ILE A 367 1.37 -16.40 0.09
C ILE A 367 0.37 -16.07 -1.04
N HIS A 368 0.72 -15.18 -1.97
CA HIS A 368 -0.18 -14.79 -3.07
C HIS A 368 -0.06 -15.72 -4.30
N TRP A 369 0.95 -16.59 -4.34
CA TRP A 369 1.22 -17.52 -5.45
C TRP A 369 1.00 -19.00 -5.09
N VAL A 370 0.73 -19.33 -3.83
CA VAL A 370 0.56 -20.71 -3.34
C VAL A 370 -0.43 -21.55 -4.16
N SER A 371 -1.52 -20.95 -4.64
CA SER A 371 -2.52 -21.62 -5.50
C SER A 371 -1.99 -22.03 -6.88
N SER A 372 -0.78 -21.60 -7.24
CA SER A 372 -0.12 -21.90 -8.52
C SER A 372 1.06 -22.87 -8.42
N PHE A 373 1.52 -23.21 -7.21
CA PHE A 373 2.69 -24.07 -7.05
C PHE A 373 2.39 -25.51 -7.50
N THR A 374 1.21 -26.05 -7.16
CA THR A 374 0.75 -27.39 -7.59
C THR A 374 0.38 -27.46 -9.07
N GLU A 375 0.62 -28.62 -9.71
CA GLU A 375 0.28 -28.92 -11.12
C GLU A 375 -1.23 -29.01 -11.42
#